data_AF-T2M435-F1
#
_entry.id   AF-T2M435-F1
#
_cell.length_a   1.000
_cell.length_b   1.000
_cell.length_c   1.000
_cell.angle_alpha   90.00
_cell.angle_beta   90.00
_cell.angle_gamma   90.00
#
_symmetry.space_group_name_H-M   'P 1'
#
loop_
_entity.id
_entity.type
_entity.pdbx_description
1 polymer ?
#
loop_
_entity_poly.entity_id
_entity_poly.type
_entity_poly.pdbx_seq_one_letter_code
_entity_poly.pdbx_strand_id
1 'polypeptide(L)'
;RSKMKLFSNPIALSVIGSDSHILYRCHCEEYKPITMLYFCRHCTKLRCTKCVTHEVDSFYCPNCLENMPSAEAKLKKNRCANCFECPSCSHTLSVRATALVGTDESSTTDPGNPSSTKKYHYLNCSFCRWTTRDVGLIDHSAPSGGWVDVELPFAKNLQLLLDNYKKLAHQDKIEKERQKISKRRTNLYLMDRYGYALSLGKKRTTSMGSPSSSPLARSSLNSSIHKEAVPLFSESLTDIPPIDDSYYTNPVSLETVLNLNQSLQTPGTQPHYAKQLYPKQKHLMVRRSQRCKECEHNLCKPEFNPSSIKFKIQLGGMQYCPILQIHKNFHNTHLYHDEENEVILSVTNPLDTVMNVSFTKTVNEDLAKATGLVII
;
A
#
# COMPACT_ATOMS: atom_id res chain seq x y z
N ARG A 1 13.50 43.44 -4.61
CA ARG A 1 12.62 42.59 -3.79
C ARG A 1 11.48 42.09 -4.67
N SER A 2 11.56 40.86 -5.19
CA SER A 2 10.50 40.28 -6.03
C SER A 2 9.19 40.24 -5.27
N LYS A 3 8.20 41.01 -5.72
CA LYS A 3 6.81 40.87 -5.31
C LYS A 3 6.38 39.45 -5.68
N MET A 4 6.21 38.56 -4.71
CA MET A 4 5.54 37.28 -4.97
C MET A 4 4.11 37.63 -5.40
N LYS A 5 3.83 37.57 -6.71
CA LYS A 5 2.47 37.53 -7.24
C LYS A 5 1.88 36.18 -6.88
N LEU A 6 1.54 36.04 -5.61
CA LEU A 6 0.72 34.98 -5.11
C LEU A 6 -0.67 35.21 -5.71
N PHE A 7 -1.03 34.39 -6.69
CA PHE A 7 -2.41 34.13 -7.15
C PHE A 7 -3.00 35.07 -8.22
N SER A 8 -3.18 34.50 -9.40
CA SER A 8 -4.25 34.85 -10.35
C SER A 8 -5.07 33.58 -10.61
N ASN A 9 -5.45 32.87 -9.54
CA ASN A 9 -6.26 31.66 -9.64
C ASN A 9 -7.69 32.01 -9.22
N PRO A 10 -8.68 31.87 -10.12
CA PRO A 10 -10.07 32.16 -9.77
C PRO A 10 -10.54 31.26 -8.62
N ILE A 11 -11.37 31.83 -7.76
CA ILE A 11 -11.97 31.16 -6.61
C ILE A 11 -13.40 30.83 -7.02
N ALA A 12 -13.85 29.60 -6.77
CA ALA A 12 -15.22 29.21 -7.06
C ALA A 12 -15.92 28.78 -5.78
N LEU A 13 -17.14 29.24 -5.60
CA LEU A 13 -18.03 28.77 -4.55
C LEU A 13 -18.75 27.52 -5.05
N SER A 14 -18.64 26.41 -4.34
CA SER A 14 -19.52 25.26 -4.54
C SER A 14 -20.50 25.11 -3.41
N VAL A 15 -21.78 25.06 -3.74
CA VAL A 15 -22.83 24.69 -2.80
C VAL A 15 -23.06 23.19 -2.95
N ILE A 16 -22.72 22.40 -1.92
CA ILE A 16 -23.04 20.97 -1.87
C ILE A 16 -24.02 20.77 -0.72
N GLY A 17 -25.30 20.57 -1.04
CA GLY A 17 -26.37 20.43 -0.05
C GLY A 17 -26.60 21.74 0.72
N SER A 18 -26.70 21.67 2.05
CA SER A 18 -26.91 22.83 2.93
C SER A 18 -25.63 23.61 3.24
N ASP A 19 -24.45 23.09 2.92
CA ASP A 19 -23.15 23.69 3.27
C ASP A 19 -22.44 24.27 2.05
N SER A 20 -22.33 25.60 2.03
CA SER A 20 -21.54 26.36 1.06
C SER A 20 -20.06 26.17 1.34
N HIS A 21 -19.34 25.48 0.44
CA HIS A 21 -17.91 25.29 0.51
C HIS A 21 -17.21 26.19 -0.49
N ILE A 22 -16.27 27.02 -0.03
CA ILE A 22 -15.39 27.77 -0.91
C ILE A 22 -14.33 26.83 -1.47
N LEU A 23 -14.23 26.77 -2.79
CA LEU A 23 -13.24 25.99 -3.52
C LEU A 23 -12.21 26.89 -4.18
N TYR A 24 -11.01 26.35 -4.26
CA TYR A 24 -9.85 27.01 -4.83
C TYR A 24 -9.43 26.27 -6.10
N ARG A 25 -9.14 27.01 -7.16
CA ARG A 25 -8.66 26.41 -8.41
C ARG A 25 -7.22 25.93 -8.25
N CYS A 26 -7.04 24.63 -8.44
CA CYS A 26 -5.73 24.02 -8.58
C CYS A 26 -5.10 24.36 -9.95
N HIS A 27 -3.79 24.16 -10.11
CA HIS A 27 -3.13 24.27 -11.41
C HIS A 27 -3.72 23.35 -12.50
N CYS A 28 -4.31 22.21 -12.13
CA CYS A 28 -4.99 21.31 -13.06
C CYS A 28 -6.45 21.72 -13.38
N GLU A 29 -6.83 22.95 -13.04
CA GLU A 29 -8.17 23.52 -13.28
C GLU A 29 -9.32 22.87 -12.50
N GLU A 30 -9.05 21.87 -11.67
CA GLU A 30 -10.04 21.34 -10.73
C GLU A 30 -10.18 22.22 -9.50
N TYR A 31 -11.43 22.41 -9.07
CA TYR A 31 -11.78 23.09 -7.84
C TYR A 31 -11.81 22.10 -6.66
N LYS A 32 -11.11 22.43 -5.57
CA LYS A 32 -11.04 21.63 -4.35
C LYS A 32 -11.05 22.54 -3.11
N PRO A 33 -11.51 22.04 -1.95
CA PRO A 33 -11.43 22.81 -0.70
C PRO A 33 -9.96 23.02 -0.31
N ILE A 34 -9.67 24.15 0.34
CA ILE A 34 -8.30 24.54 0.71
C ILE A 34 -7.62 23.54 1.66
N THR A 35 -8.41 22.82 2.46
CA THR A 35 -7.97 21.74 3.37
C THR A 35 -7.33 20.56 2.63
N MET A 36 -7.70 20.34 1.36
CA MET A 36 -7.19 19.24 0.53
C MET A 36 -6.11 19.67 -0.47
N LEU A 37 -5.73 20.95 -0.44
CA LEU A 37 -4.70 21.52 -1.31
C LEU A 37 -3.37 21.65 -0.58
N TYR A 38 -2.29 21.64 -1.36
CA TYR A 38 -0.93 21.90 -0.93
C TYR A 38 -0.39 23.13 -1.68
N PHE A 39 0.47 23.89 -1.02
CA PHE A 39 1.15 25.03 -1.63
C PHE A 39 2.61 24.70 -1.93
N CYS A 40 2.99 24.64 -3.21
CA CYS A 40 4.37 24.42 -3.58
C CYS A 40 5.14 25.75 -3.56
N ARG A 41 6.05 25.92 -2.58
CA ARG A 41 6.91 27.12 -2.48
C ARG A 41 7.88 27.27 -3.67
N HIS A 42 8.31 26.16 -4.29
CA HIS A 42 9.26 26.17 -5.40
C HIS A 42 8.60 26.56 -6.74
N CYS A 43 7.42 26.01 -7.02
CA CYS A 43 6.67 26.37 -8.22
C CYS A 43 5.79 27.61 -8.03
N THR A 44 5.58 28.05 -6.78
CA THR A 44 4.57 29.07 -6.40
C THR A 44 3.16 28.75 -6.93
N LYS A 45 2.77 27.47 -6.90
CA LYS A 45 1.50 26.96 -7.44
C LYS A 45 0.77 26.10 -6.39
N LEU A 46 -0.57 26.17 -6.40
CA LEU A 46 -1.44 25.26 -5.64
C LEU A 46 -1.54 23.89 -6.31
N ARG A 47 -1.49 22.83 -5.49
CA ARG A 47 -1.51 21.43 -5.91
C ARG A 47 -2.57 20.65 -5.15
N CYS A 48 -3.46 19.97 -5.88
CA CYS A 48 -4.41 19.03 -5.29
C CYS A 48 -3.77 17.64 -5.14
N THR A 49 -4.50 16.72 -4.51
CA THR A 49 -4.09 15.32 -4.30
C THR A 49 -3.74 14.57 -5.61
N LYS A 50 -4.28 15.00 -6.76
CA LYS A 50 -3.96 14.46 -8.09
C LYS A 50 -2.69 15.07 -8.70
N CYS A 51 -2.37 16.32 -8.40
CA CYS A 51 -1.16 17.02 -8.87
C CYS A 51 0.11 16.68 -8.06
N VAL A 52 -0.03 15.75 -7.13
CA VAL A 52 1.01 15.34 -6.18
C VAL A 52 1.31 13.86 -6.38
N THR A 53 2.59 13.50 -6.22
CA THR A 53 3.04 12.11 -6.17
C THR A 53 3.03 11.65 -4.72
N HIS A 54 2.43 10.49 -4.47
CA HIS A 54 2.39 9.88 -3.14
C HIS A 54 3.52 8.88 -3.02
N GLU A 55 4.30 8.99 -1.96
CA GLU A 55 5.38 8.07 -1.61
C GLU A 55 5.06 7.38 -0.28
N VAL A 56 5.58 6.16 -0.13
CA VAL A 56 5.48 5.39 1.11
C VAL A 56 6.70 5.74 1.97
N ASP A 57 6.47 6.40 3.12
CA ASP A 57 7.56 6.85 3.99
C ASP A 57 7.86 5.82 5.09
N SER A 58 6.83 5.26 5.73
CA SER A 58 6.98 4.22 6.76
C SER A 58 5.75 3.35 6.93
N PHE A 59 5.94 2.16 7.51
CA PHE A 59 4.89 1.21 7.87
C PHE A 59 4.72 1.19 9.38
N TYR A 60 3.48 1.12 9.87
CA TYR A 60 3.24 1.02 11.30
C TYR A 60 2.01 0.17 11.60
N CYS A 61 1.98 -0.45 12.78
CA CYS A 61 0.79 -1.14 13.23
C CYS A 61 -0.20 -0.14 13.85
N PRO A 62 -1.49 -0.14 13.46
CA PRO A 62 -2.48 0.76 14.06
C PRO A 62 -2.82 0.41 15.52
N ASN A 63 -2.45 -0.79 15.99
CA ASN A 63 -2.74 -1.22 17.36
C ASN A 63 -1.58 -0.98 18.33
N CYS A 64 -0.40 -1.55 18.07
CA CYS A 64 0.76 -1.34 18.96
C CYS A 64 1.52 -0.04 18.69
N LEU A 65 1.18 0.70 17.62
CA LEU A 65 1.85 1.93 17.21
C LEU A 65 3.37 1.78 16.98
N GLU A 66 3.80 0.55 16.70
CA GLU A 66 5.17 0.22 16.38
C GLU A 66 5.46 0.51 14.90
N ASN A 67 6.58 1.17 14.63
CA ASN A 67 7.05 1.43 13.28
C ASN A 67 7.90 0.25 12.79
N MET A 68 7.63 -0.23 11.58
CA MET A 68 8.30 -1.37 10.98
C MET A 68 9.12 -0.92 9.75
N PRO A 69 10.42 -1.27 9.67
CA PRO A 69 11.24 -1.03 8.49
C PRO A 69 10.69 -1.74 7.24
N SER A 70 10.88 -1.14 6.06
CA SER A 70 10.34 -1.66 4.79
C SER A 70 10.79 -3.08 4.45
N ALA A 71 12.03 -3.45 4.79
CA ALA A 71 12.55 -4.81 4.55
C ALA A 71 11.83 -5.85 5.42
N GLU A 72 11.59 -5.52 6.69
CA GLU A 72 10.87 -6.37 7.63
C GLU A 72 9.39 -6.47 7.28
N ALA A 73 8.75 -5.36 6.93
CA ALA A 73 7.37 -5.34 6.46
C ALA A 73 7.21 -6.24 5.23
N LYS A 74 8.14 -6.20 4.27
CA LYS A 74 8.15 -7.08 3.10
C LYS A 74 8.28 -8.56 3.48
N LEU A 75 9.18 -8.89 4.41
CA LEU A 75 9.38 -10.27 4.88
C LEU A 75 8.11 -10.80 5.57
N LYS A 76 7.49 -9.99 6.43
CA LYS A 76 6.26 -10.30 7.17
C LYS A 76 4.97 -10.05 6.35
N LYS A 77 5.06 -9.92 5.02
CA LYS A 77 3.90 -9.74 4.11
C LYS A 77 2.98 -8.57 4.52
N ASN A 78 3.55 -7.46 4.98
CA ASN A 78 2.86 -6.26 5.48
C ASN A 78 1.92 -6.52 6.68
N ARG A 79 2.33 -7.42 7.58
CA ARG A 79 1.62 -7.76 8.80
C ARG A 79 2.46 -7.50 10.05
N CYS A 80 1.79 -7.19 11.16
CA CYS A 80 2.40 -7.08 12.48
C CYS A 80 2.56 -8.48 13.10
N ALA A 81 3.71 -8.77 13.71
CA ALA A 81 3.95 -10.07 14.33
C ALA A 81 3.17 -10.28 15.64
N ASN A 82 2.88 -9.21 16.38
CA ASN A 82 2.35 -9.29 17.73
C ASN A 82 0.83 -9.07 17.80
N CYS A 83 0.28 -8.30 16.86
CA CYS A 83 -1.13 -7.94 16.86
C CYS A 83 -1.91 -8.83 15.90
N PHE A 84 -3.08 -9.28 16.33
CA PHE A 84 -3.97 -10.12 15.53
C PHE A 84 -5.31 -9.44 15.27
N GLU A 85 -5.97 -9.89 14.23
CA GLU A 85 -7.26 -9.41 13.74
C GLU A 85 -8.25 -10.58 13.73
N CYS A 86 -9.45 -10.31 14.24
CA CYS A 86 -10.51 -11.29 14.32
C CYS A 86 -10.94 -11.70 12.91
N PRO A 87 -10.94 -13.01 12.60
CA PRO A 87 -11.29 -13.48 11.27
C PRO A 87 -12.79 -13.35 10.96
N SER A 88 -13.64 -13.13 11.99
CA SER A 88 -15.09 -12.97 11.84
C SER A 88 -15.51 -11.50 11.61
N CYS A 89 -14.95 -10.55 12.37
CA CYS A 89 -15.40 -9.15 12.38
C CYS A 89 -14.30 -8.09 12.12
N SER A 90 -13.07 -8.51 11.80
CA SER A 90 -11.88 -7.65 11.60
C SER A 90 -11.51 -6.68 12.75
N HIS A 91 -12.11 -6.86 13.94
CA HIS A 91 -11.67 -6.15 15.13
C HIS A 91 -10.34 -6.69 15.66
N THR A 92 -9.53 -5.86 16.31
CA THR A 92 -8.25 -6.30 16.88
C THR A 92 -8.48 -7.28 18.04
N LEU A 93 -7.74 -8.38 18.04
CA LEU A 93 -7.80 -9.40 19.10
C LEU A 93 -6.95 -8.99 20.31
N SER A 94 -7.40 -9.41 21.49
CA SER A 94 -6.70 -9.20 22.77
C SER A 94 -6.27 -10.54 23.37
N VAL A 95 -5.10 -10.57 24.00
CA VAL A 95 -4.61 -11.75 24.73
C VAL A 95 -5.27 -11.78 26.11
N ARG A 96 -5.90 -12.89 26.47
CA ARG A 96 -6.46 -13.15 27.80
C ARG A 96 -5.76 -14.33 28.45
N ALA A 97 -5.46 -14.22 29.74
CA ALA A 97 -4.85 -15.28 30.52
C ALA A 97 -5.89 -16.03 31.35
N THR A 98 -5.76 -17.35 31.42
CA THR A 98 -6.46 -18.23 32.36
C THR A 98 -5.40 -18.86 33.26
N ALA A 99 -5.54 -18.74 34.58
CA ALA A 99 -4.67 -19.44 35.51
C ALA A 99 -5.25 -20.84 35.75
N LEU A 100 -4.49 -21.88 35.39
CA LEU A 100 -4.81 -23.25 35.77
C LEU A 100 -3.90 -23.63 36.93
N VAL A 101 -4.50 -24.14 38.00
CA VAL A 101 -3.76 -24.79 39.09
C VAL A 101 -3.43 -26.19 38.58
N GLY A 102 -2.14 -26.51 38.46
CA GLY A 102 -1.71 -27.80 37.92
C GLY A 102 -2.21 -28.95 38.79
N THR A 103 -3.10 -29.78 38.25
CA THR A 103 -3.25 -31.18 38.68
C THR A 103 -2.30 -31.99 37.80
N ASP A 104 -1.01 -31.97 38.13
CA ASP A 104 -0.04 -32.82 37.45
C ASP A 104 -0.32 -34.29 37.86
N GLU A 105 -1.07 -35.05 37.06
CA GLU A 105 -1.22 -36.52 37.20
C GLU A 105 0.07 -37.29 36.86
N SER A 106 1.19 -36.59 36.65
CA SER A 106 2.49 -37.18 36.31
C SER A 106 3.64 -36.52 37.08
N SER A 107 3.54 -36.47 38.42
CA SER A 107 4.69 -36.20 39.27
C SER A 107 4.74 -37.17 40.45
N THR A 108 5.66 -38.13 40.34
CA THR A 108 6.14 -38.91 41.48
C THR A 108 6.76 -37.96 42.50
N THR A 109 6.14 -37.88 43.67
CA THR A 109 6.72 -37.57 45.00
C THR A 109 7.82 -36.51 45.09
N ASP A 110 7.46 -35.30 45.51
CA ASP A 110 8.27 -34.45 46.40
C ASP A 110 7.37 -33.40 47.11
N PRO A 111 7.16 -33.48 48.43
CA PRO A 111 6.31 -32.54 49.17
C PRO A 111 7.15 -31.36 49.68
N GLY A 112 7.19 -30.24 48.95
CA GLY A 112 7.92 -29.06 49.44
C GLY A 112 7.87 -27.76 48.65
N ASN A 113 7.20 -27.68 47.49
CA ASN A 113 7.19 -26.46 46.67
C ASN A 113 5.77 -25.90 46.53
N PRO A 114 5.50 -24.59 46.75
CA PRO A 114 4.17 -24.03 46.58
C PRO A 114 3.74 -24.18 45.11
N SER A 115 2.53 -24.70 44.90
CA SER A 115 1.89 -24.93 43.62
C SER A 115 2.16 -23.79 42.62
N SER A 116 3.00 -24.05 41.61
CA SER A 116 3.27 -23.07 40.57
C SER A 116 2.03 -22.96 39.67
N THR A 117 1.26 -21.88 39.78
CA THR A 117 0.12 -21.62 38.91
C THR A 117 0.63 -21.30 37.50
N LYS A 118 0.43 -22.23 36.54
CA LYS A 118 0.78 -22.01 35.14
C LYS A 118 -0.32 -21.17 34.47
N LYS A 119 0.07 -20.04 33.88
CA LYS A 119 -0.83 -19.16 33.13
C LYS A 119 -0.85 -19.57 31.66
N TYR A 120 -2.05 -19.78 31.13
CA TYR A 120 -2.29 -20.10 29.72
C TYR A 120 -3.02 -18.95 29.04
N HIS A 121 -2.65 -18.64 27.81
CA HIS A 121 -3.12 -17.47 27.08
C HIS A 121 -3.93 -17.90 25.85
N TYR A 122 -5.04 -17.22 25.60
CA TYR A 122 -5.91 -17.37 24.43
C TYR A 122 -6.24 -16.00 23.84
N LEU A 123 -6.56 -15.93 22.54
CA LEU A 123 -7.00 -14.68 21.91
C LEU A 123 -8.51 -14.56 21.97
N ASN A 124 -9.00 -13.34 22.25
CA ASN A 124 -10.42 -13.03 22.32
C ASN A 124 -10.74 -11.72 21.61
N CYS A 125 -11.87 -11.70 20.90
CA CYS A 125 -12.47 -10.50 20.34
C CYS A 125 -13.43 -9.83 21.33
N SER A 126 -13.22 -8.55 21.63
CA SER A 126 -14.12 -7.76 22.48
C SER A 126 -15.50 -7.50 21.85
N PHE A 127 -15.57 -7.45 20.51
CA PHE A 127 -16.78 -7.11 19.76
C PHE A 127 -17.71 -8.31 19.57
N CYS A 128 -17.26 -9.35 18.84
CA CYS A 128 -18.09 -10.52 18.53
C CYS A 128 -17.92 -11.71 19.47
N ARG A 129 -17.09 -11.57 20.53
CA ARG A 129 -16.80 -12.64 21.52
C ARG A 129 -16.16 -13.91 20.96
N TRP A 130 -15.71 -13.90 19.71
CA TRP A 130 -14.94 -14.99 19.11
C TRP A 130 -13.65 -15.25 19.89
N THR A 131 -13.33 -16.51 20.12
CA THR A 131 -12.11 -16.94 20.80
C THR A 131 -11.31 -17.95 19.97
N THR A 132 -10.00 -18.05 20.25
CA THR A 132 -9.16 -19.10 19.64
C THR A 132 -9.59 -20.51 20.03
N ARG A 133 -10.32 -20.65 21.14
CA ARG A 133 -10.85 -21.94 21.61
C ARG A 133 -12.00 -22.44 20.74
N ASP A 134 -12.77 -21.53 20.12
CA ASP A 134 -13.89 -21.88 19.23
C ASP A 134 -13.43 -22.66 17.99
N VAL A 135 -12.18 -22.43 17.58
CA VAL A 135 -11.53 -23.12 16.45
C VAL A 135 -10.57 -24.24 16.90
N GLY A 136 -10.50 -24.52 18.20
CA GLY A 136 -9.68 -25.59 18.76
C GLY A 136 -8.17 -25.30 18.77
N LEU A 137 -7.76 -24.03 18.73
CA LEU A 137 -6.35 -23.69 18.93
C LEU A 137 -5.96 -23.88 20.41
N ILE A 138 -4.78 -24.46 20.63
CA ILE A 138 -4.24 -24.75 21.96
C ILE A 138 -3.78 -23.44 22.61
N ASP A 139 -4.10 -23.27 23.89
CA ASP A 139 -3.66 -22.12 24.67
C ASP A 139 -2.15 -22.17 24.92
N HIS A 140 -1.47 -21.03 24.80
CA HIS A 140 -0.01 -20.94 24.93
C HIS A 140 0.41 -20.44 26.31
N SER A 141 1.53 -20.95 26.84
CA SER A 141 2.11 -20.48 28.11
C SER A 141 2.69 -19.07 28.00
N ALA A 142 3.21 -18.69 26.83
CA ALA A 142 3.71 -17.35 26.55
C ALA A 142 2.59 -16.44 26.00
N PRO A 143 2.54 -15.15 26.42
CA PRO A 143 1.55 -14.19 25.93
C PRO A 143 1.83 -13.69 24.50
N SER A 144 3.09 -13.72 24.06
CA SER A 144 3.53 -13.25 22.75
C SER A 144 4.54 -14.23 22.16
N GLY A 145 4.35 -14.58 20.88
CA GLY A 145 5.10 -15.63 20.20
C GLY A 145 4.56 -17.03 20.50
N GLY A 146 4.26 -17.80 19.46
CA GLY A 146 3.73 -19.16 19.56
C GLY A 146 2.45 -19.41 18.74
N TRP A 147 1.72 -18.35 18.40
CA TRP A 147 0.55 -18.46 17.51
C TRP A 147 0.99 -18.91 16.11
N VAL A 148 0.55 -20.11 15.71
CA VAL A 148 0.94 -20.74 14.44
C VAL A 148 0.35 -19.97 13.27
N ASP A 149 1.21 -19.52 12.34
CA ASP A 149 0.77 -19.06 11.03
C ASP A 149 0.31 -20.28 10.21
N VAL A 150 -0.91 -20.21 9.67
CA VAL A 150 -1.45 -21.28 8.82
C VAL A 150 -0.56 -21.45 7.59
N GLU A 151 0.11 -22.61 7.48
CA GLU A 151 0.86 -22.95 6.29
C GLU A 151 -0.07 -23.10 5.09
N LEU A 152 0.31 -22.52 3.96
CA LEU A 152 -0.46 -22.64 2.73
C LEU A 152 -0.24 -24.04 2.15
N PRO A 153 -1.30 -24.83 1.87
CA PRO A 153 -1.18 -26.23 1.43
C PRO A 153 -0.26 -26.41 0.21
N PHE A 154 -0.30 -25.47 -0.73
CA PHE A 154 0.43 -25.53 -2.00
C PHE A 154 1.72 -24.70 -2.02
N ALA A 155 2.21 -24.20 -0.88
CA ALA A 155 3.41 -23.35 -0.84
C ALA A 155 4.66 -24.04 -1.41
N LYS A 156 4.89 -25.30 -1.05
CA LYS A 156 6.05 -26.09 -1.49
C LYS A 156 6.00 -26.32 -3.02
N ASN A 157 4.82 -26.67 -3.53
CA ASN A 157 4.60 -26.87 -4.96
C ASN A 157 4.83 -25.58 -5.75
N LEU A 158 4.34 -24.45 -5.24
CA LEU A 158 4.57 -23.14 -5.86
C LEU A 158 6.06 -22.79 -5.90
N GLN A 159 6.80 -23.05 -4.82
CA GLN A 159 8.24 -22.79 -4.78
C GLN A 159 9.00 -23.65 -5.82
N LEU A 160 8.65 -24.93 -5.93
CA LEU A 160 9.23 -25.84 -6.91
C LEU A 160 8.95 -25.38 -8.35
N LEU A 161 7.73 -24.95 -8.66
CA LEU A 161 7.38 -24.39 -9.98
C LEU A 161 8.16 -23.11 -10.27
N LEU A 162 8.24 -22.18 -9.30
CA LEU A 162 8.99 -20.93 -9.45
C LEU A 162 10.47 -21.19 -9.75
N ASP A 163 11.08 -22.16 -9.08
CA ASP A 163 12.48 -22.48 -9.29
C ASP A 163 12.72 -23.15 -10.65
N ASN A 164 11.79 -23.98 -11.13
CA ASN A 164 11.84 -24.52 -12.48
C ASN A 164 11.72 -23.40 -13.56
N TYR A 165 10.73 -22.52 -13.45
CA TYR A 165 10.56 -21.43 -14.41
C TYR A 165 11.69 -20.40 -14.38
N LYS A 166 12.32 -20.15 -13.22
CA LYS A 166 13.54 -19.33 -13.13
C LYS A 166 14.69 -19.94 -13.93
N LYS A 167 14.88 -21.26 -13.86
CA LYS A 167 15.91 -21.95 -14.64
C LYS A 167 15.63 -21.86 -16.14
N LEU A 168 14.39 -22.11 -16.57
CA LEU A 168 13.99 -21.99 -17.97
C LEU A 168 14.18 -20.55 -18.48
N ALA A 169 13.75 -19.55 -17.71
CA ALA A 169 13.94 -18.14 -18.06
C ALA A 169 15.43 -17.76 -18.14
N HIS A 170 16.28 -18.34 -17.29
CA HIS A 170 17.73 -18.13 -17.34
C HIS A 170 18.35 -18.74 -18.60
N GLN A 171 17.93 -19.95 -19.00
CA GLN A 171 18.36 -20.59 -20.24
C GLN A 171 17.94 -19.77 -21.47
N ASP A 172 16.67 -19.36 -21.55
CA ASP A 172 16.14 -18.50 -22.63
C ASP A 172 16.88 -17.14 -22.69
N LYS A 173 17.22 -16.56 -21.53
CA LYS A 173 18.03 -15.34 -21.49
C LYS A 173 19.43 -15.55 -22.08
N ILE A 174 20.12 -16.63 -21.72
CA ILE A 174 21.45 -16.96 -22.28
C ILE A 174 21.35 -17.17 -23.79
N GLU A 175 20.33 -17.90 -24.25
CA GLU A 175 20.12 -18.14 -25.67
C GLU A 175 19.87 -16.85 -26.44
N LYS A 176 18.98 -15.97 -25.93
CA LYS A 176 18.72 -14.65 -26.51
C LYS A 176 19.98 -13.79 -26.58
N GLU A 177 20.80 -13.77 -25.52
CA GLU A 177 22.09 -13.05 -25.54
C GLU A 177 23.07 -13.66 -26.56
N ARG A 178 23.15 -14.99 -26.65
CA ARG A 178 23.96 -15.68 -27.67
C ARG A 178 23.50 -15.34 -29.08
N GLN A 179 22.19 -15.34 -29.34
CA GLN A 179 21.62 -14.97 -30.63
C GLN A 179 21.88 -13.49 -30.95
N LYS A 180 21.78 -12.57 -29.97
CA LYS A 180 22.15 -11.15 -30.15
C LYS A 180 23.63 -11.01 -30.53
N ILE A 181 24.53 -11.71 -29.84
CA ILE A 181 25.97 -11.67 -30.14
C ILE A 181 26.25 -12.28 -31.51
N SER A 182 25.61 -13.39 -31.86
CA SER A 182 25.72 -14.00 -33.19
C SER A 182 25.25 -13.06 -34.29
N LYS A 183 24.06 -12.47 -34.17
CA LYS A 183 23.55 -11.47 -35.13
C LYS A 183 24.46 -10.24 -35.25
N ARG A 184 25.05 -9.78 -34.13
CA ARG A 184 26.06 -8.70 -34.15
C ARG A 184 27.35 -9.12 -34.86
N ARG A 185 27.85 -10.34 -34.62
CA ARG A 185 29.05 -10.88 -35.29
C ARG A 185 28.83 -11.13 -36.78
N THR A 186 27.66 -11.64 -37.18
CA THR A 186 27.32 -11.82 -38.61
C THR A 186 27.24 -10.48 -39.34
N ASN A 187 26.68 -9.44 -38.72
CA ASN A 187 26.72 -8.08 -39.27
C ASN A 187 28.14 -7.51 -39.36
N LEU A 188 29.00 -7.82 -38.38
CA LEU A 188 30.41 -7.41 -38.41
C LEU A 188 31.20 -8.14 -39.52
N TYR A 189 30.96 -9.43 -39.70
CA TYR A 189 31.56 -10.24 -40.77
C TYR A 189 31.08 -9.79 -42.16
N LEU A 190 29.83 -9.31 -42.26
CA LEU A 190 29.31 -8.68 -43.48
C LEU A 190 30.03 -7.35 -43.77
N MET A 191 30.22 -6.48 -42.77
CA MET A 191 30.97 -5.22 -42.95
C MET A 191 32.45 -5.45 -43.30
N ASP A 192 33.09 -6.50 -42.78
CA ASP A 192 34.47 -6.87 -43.12
C ASP A 192 34.57 -7.43 -44.55
N ARG A 193 33.61 -8.25 -44.98
CA ARG A 193 33.59 -8.84 -46.34
C ARG A 193 33.34 -7.82 -47.45
N TYR A 194 32.60 -6.75 -47.16
CA TYR A 194 32.37 -5.65 -48.11
C TYR A 194 33.32 -4.44 -47.87
N GLY A 195 34.36 -4.58 -47.06
CA GLY A 195 35.45 -3.59 -46.94
C GLY A 195 35.09 -2.27 -46.22
N TYR A 196 33.91 -2.15 -45.61
CA TYR A 196 33.48 -0.93 -44.92
C TYR A 196 34.24 -0.68 -43.61
N ALA A 197 34.80 -1.72 -42.97
CA ALA A 197 35.57 -1.59 -41.73
C ALA A 197 36.91 -0.84 -41.92
N LEU A 198 37.50 -0.89 -43.12
CA LEU A 198 38.76 -0.20 -43.45
C LEU A 198 38.58 1.32 -43.64
N SER A 199 37.35 1.81 -43.84
CA SER A 199 37.07 3.24 -44.05
C SER A 199 37.04 4.05 -42.74
N LEU A 200 36.75 3.42 -41.60
CA LEU A 200 36.68 4.09 -40.28
C LEU A 200 37.85 3.74 -39.34
N GLY A 201 38.74 2.84 -39.76
CA GLY A 201 39.84 2.30 -38.94
C GLY A 201 41.19 2.99 -39.04
N LYS A 202 41.33 4.16 -39.68
CA LYS A 202 42.64 4.84 -39.83
C LYS A 202 43.08 5.72 -38.64
N LYS A 203 42.41 5.63 -37.48
CA LYS A 203 42.82 6.35 -36.26
C LYS A 203 42.63 5.53 -34.98
N ARG A 204 43.20 4.31 -34.90
CA ARG A 204 43.40 3.62 -33.61
C ARG A 204 44.40 2.46 -33.71
N THR A 205 45.60 2.75 -34.21
CA THR A 205 46.74 1.82 -34.15
C THR A 205 47.97 2.53 -33.59
N THR A 206 47.86 3.14 -32.41
CA THR A 206 49.01 3.60 -31.61
C THR A 206 48.63 3.72 -30.12
N SER A 207 48.30 2.60 -29.47
CA SER A 207 48.57 2.44 -28.02
C SER A 207 48.42 0.97 -27.62
N MET A 208 49.57 0.29 -27.53
CA MET A 208 49.93 -0.80 -26.62
C MET A 208 48.80 -1.54 -25.88
N GLY A 209 48.76 -2.87 -26.08
CA GLY A 209 48.07 -3.81 -25.20
C GLY A 209 47.80 -5.16 -25.87
N SER A 210 48.60 -6.17 -25.52
CA SER A 210 48.60 -7.55 -26.02
C SER A 210 47.22 -8.18 -26.25
N PRO A 211 47.06 -9.07 -27.26
CA PRO A 211 45.87 -9.90 -27.40
C PRO A 211 45.97 -11.09 -26.44
N SER A 212 45.70 -10.87 -25.16
CA SER A 212 45.51 -11.97 -24.21
C SER A 212 44.02 -12.28 -24.06
N SER A 213 43.72 -13.59 -24.09
CA SER A 213 42.43 -14.25 -23.84
C SER A 213 41.37 -14.16 -24.96
N SER A 214 41.43 -15.15 -25.86
CA SER A 214 40.22 -15.72 -26.46
C SER A 214 39.22 -16.07 -25.34
N PRO A 215 38.01 -15.50 -25.31
CA PRO A 215 36.99 -15.87 -24.32
C PRO A 215 36.26 -17.18 -24.71
N LEU A 216 36.76 -17.90 -25.72
CA LEU A 216 36.13 -19.10 -26.28
C LEU A 216 36.43 -20.39 -25.49
N ALA A 217 37.20 -20.32 -24.40
CA ALA A 217 37.59 -21.49 -23.60
C ALA A 217 36.90 -21.60 -22.23
N ARG A 218 35.76 -20.93 -22.00
CA ARG A 218 34.93 -21.15 -20.80
C ARG A 218 33.45 -21.14 -21.14
N SER A 219 32.94 -22.31 -21.52
CA SER A 219 31.55 -22.76 -21.28
C SER A 219 31.21 -24.10 -21.93
N SER A 220 32.16 -24.81 -22.56
CA SER A 220 31.98 -26.22 -22.98
C SER A 220 32.25 -27.22 -21.84
N LEU A 221 31.81 -26.89 -20.62
CA LEU A 221 31.88 -27.74 -19.42
C LEU A 221 30.61 -27.54 -18.59
N ASN A 222 29.45 -27.60 -19.26
CA ASN A 222 28.14 -27.82 -18.62
C ASN A 222 27.11 -28.36 -19.63
N SER A 223 27.56 -29.11 -20.64
CA SER A 223 26.70 -30.01 -21.42
C SER A 223 26.55 -31.36 -20.72
N SER A 224 26.60 -31.37 -19.40
CA SER A 224 25.96 -32.41 -18.62
C SER A 224 24.48 -32.20 -18.84
N ILE A 225 23.91 -33.05 -19.70
CA ILE A 225 22.49 -33.32 -19.76
C ILE A 225 22.11 -33.79 -18.35
N HIS A 226 21.90 -32.86 -17.43
CA HIS A 226 21.12 -33.13 -16.26
C HIS A 226 19.73 -33.39 -16.84
N LYS A 227 19.31 -34.65 -16.81
CA LYS A 227 17.90 -35.02 -16.78
C LYS A 227 17.29 -34.29 -15.59
N GLU A 228 17.01 -33.00 -15.76
CA GLU A 228 16.43 -32.18 -14.71
C GLU A 228 14.98 -32.61 -14.59
N ALA A 229 14.58 -32.98 -13.38
CA ALA A 229 13.22 -33.37 -13.06
C ALA A 229 12.26 -32.28 -13.55
N VAL A 230 11.56 -32.58 -14.64
CA VAL A 230 10.39 -31.83 -15.05
C VAL A 230 9.42 -31.93 -13.87
N PRO A 231 8.93 -30.81 -13.31
CA PRO A 231 7.89 -30.87 -12.28
C PRO A 231 6.78 -31.76 -12.82
N LEU A 232 6.36 -32.78 -12.05
CA LEU A 232 5.23 -33.60 -12.44
C LEU A 232 4.08 -32.65 -12.79
N PHE A 233 3.64 -32.68 -14.04
CA PHE A 233 2.42 -31.99 -14.42
C PHE A 233 1.30 -32.48 -13.51
N SER A 234 0.46 -31.57 -13.05
CA SER A 234 -0.72 -31.93 -12.26
C SER A 234 -1.52 -32.98 -13.03
N GLU A 235 -1.77 -34.12 -12.40
CA GLU A 235 -2.58 -35.18 -12.99
C GLU A 235 -4.01 -34.66 -13.18
N SER A 236 -4.51 -34.77 -14.40
CA SER A 236 -5.91 -34.44 -14.70
C SER A 236 -6.79 -35.55 -14.14
N LEU A 237 -7.63 -35.22 -13.16
CA LEU A 237 -8.68 -36.13 -12.71
C LEU A 237 -9.78 -36.20 -13.77
N THR A 238 -10.15 -37.41 -14.19
CA THR A 238 -11.26 -37.63 -15.13
C THR A 238 -12.60 -37.33 -14.48
N ASP A 239 -12.72 -37.66 -13.19
CA ASP A 239 -13.94 -37.52 -12.41
C ASP A 239 -13.64 -36.73 -11.13
N ILE A 240 -14.42 -35.67 -10.93
CA ILE A 240 -14.35 -34.84 -9.73
C ILE A 240 -15.17 -35.55 -8.64
N PRO A 241 -14.66 -35.66 -7.39
CA PRO A 241 -15.43 -36.23 -6.30
C PRO A 241 -16.81 -35.57 -6.19
N PRO A 242 -17.91 -36.36 -6.14
CA PRO A 242 -19.24 -35.80 -6.00
C PRO A 242 -19.39 -35.07 -4.66
N ILE A 243 -20.35 -34.16 -4.59
CA ILE A 243 -20.72 -33.49 -3.33
C ILE A 243 -21.20 -34.55 -2.34
N ASP A 244 -20.81 -34.41 -1.08
CA ASP A 244 -21.21 -35.33 -0.01
C ASP A 244 -22.74 -35.32 0.18
N ASP A 245 -23.34 -36.51 0.33
CA ASP A 245 -24.79 -36.70 0.46
C ASP A 245 -25.36 -36.01 1.71
N SER A 246 -24.49 -35.72 2.68
CA SER A 246 -24.80 -34.95 3.89
C SER A 246 -25.36 -33.55 3.61
N TYR A 247 -25.06 -32.95 2.44
CA TYR A 247 -25.57 -31.63 2.05
C TYR A 247 -27.05 -31.63 1.69
N TYR A 248 -27.62 -32.77 1.27
CA TYR A 248 -29.02 -32.84 0.84
C TYR A 248 -29.98 -33.05 2.02
N THR A 249 -29.50 -33.67 3.10
CA THR A 249 -30.34 -34.16 4.20
C THR A 249 -30.23 -33.31 5.46
N ASN A 250 -29.08 -32.69 5.71
CA ASN A 250 -28.85 -31.94 6.94
C ASN A 250 -29.30 -30.48 6.85
N PRO A 251 -29.96 -29.93 7.89
CA PRO A 251 -30.27 -28.50 7.95
C PRO A 251 -28.97 -27.68 8.07
N VAL A 252 -28.87 -26.61 7.29
CA VAL A 252 -27.71 -25.73 7.28
C VAL A 252 -27.80 -24.71 8.42
N SER A 253 -26.82 -24.70 9.31
CA SER A 253 -26.66 -23.63 10.31
C SER A 253 -25.85 -22.46 9.75
N LEU A 254 -26.42 -21.26 9.74
CA LEU A 254 -25.73 -20.06 9.26
C LEU A 254 -24.58 -19.62 10.17
N GLU A 255 -24.53 -20.10 11.41
CA GLU A 255 -23.45 -19.78 12.35
C GLU A 255 -22.16 -20.55 12.04
N THR A 256 -22.28 -21.73 11.40
CA THR A 256 -21.14 -22.59 11.09
C THR A 256 -20.55 -22.31 9.70
N VAL A 257 -21.33 -21.70 8.82
CA VAL A 257 -20.94 -21.34 7.45
C VAL A 257 -20.43 -19.91 7.41
N LEU A 258 -19.43 -19.66 6.56
CA LEU A 258 -18.80 -18.34 6.43
C LEU A 258 -19.51 -17.43 5.44
N ASN A 259 -19.50 -16.14 5.73
CA ASN A 259 -19.90 -15.14 4.74
C ASN A 259 -18.76 -14.88 3.74
N LEU A 260 -19.11 -14.30 2.59
CA LEU A 260 -18.15 -14.02 1.51
C LEU A 260 -16.98 -13.15 1.99
N ASN A 261 -17.27 -12.10 2.78
CA ASN A 261 -16.24 -11.19 3.27
C ASN A 261 -15.23 -11.90 4.18
N GLN A 262 -15.70 -12.79 5.06
CA GLN A 262 -14.86 -13.58 5.98
C GLN A 262 -13.96 -14.53 5.22
N SER A 263 -14.50 -15.22 4.20
CA SER A 263 -13.71 -16.12 3.36
C SER A 263 -12.65 -15.36 2.56
N LEU A 264 -13.03 -14.24 1.91
CA LEU A 264 -12.13 -13.40 1.12
C LEU A 264 -11.04 -12.71 1.92
N GLN A 265 -11.22 -12.51 3.23
CA GLN A 265 -10.15 -12.04 4.10
C GLN A 265 -9.00 -13.06 4.24
N THR A 266 -9.16 -14.31 3.80
CA THR A 266 -8.16 -15.38 3.84
C THR A 266 -7.98 -15.98 2.44
N PRO A 267 -7.43 -15.23 1.48
CA PRO A 267 -7.38 -15.69 0.09
C PRO A 267 -6.49 -16.92 -0.13
N GLY A 268 -5.56 -17.21 0.79
CA GLY A 268 -4.65 -18.34 0.65
C GLY A 268 -5.28 -19.71 0.91
N THR A 269 -6.29 -19.78 1.78
CA THR A 269 -6.97 -21.04 2.15
C THR A 269 -8.47 -21.02 1.91
N GLN A 270 -9.09 -19.84 1.81
CA GLN A 270 -10.52 -19.61 1.58
C GLN A 270 -11.42 -20.64 2.30
N PRO A 271 -11.43 -20.63 3.65
CA PRO A 271 -12.21 -21.60 4.41
C PRO A 271 -13.70 -21.48 4.08
N HIS A 272 -14.41 -22.60 4.25
CA HIS A 272 -15.86 -22.68 4.11
C HIS A 272 -16.59 -22.68 5.46
N TYR A 273 -15.91 -23.14 6.52
CA TYR A 273 -16.49 -23.33 7.84
C TYR A 273 -15.85 -22.46 8.92
N ALA A 274 -16.63 -22.04 9.92
CA ALA A 274 -16.20 -21.23 11.05
C ALA A 274 -15.04 -21.86 11.84
N LYS A 275 -15.01 -23.20 11.95
CA LYS A 275 -13.92 -23.94 12.62
C LYS A 275 -12.55 -23.76 11.94
N GLN A 276 -12.53 -23.34 10.68
CA GLN A 276 -11.31 -23.12 9.89
C GLN A 276 -10.91 -21.64 9.86
N LEU A 277 -11.58 -20.77 10.64
CA LEU A 277 -11.23 -19.36 10.78
C LEU A 277 -10.09 -19.15 11.77
N TYR A 278 -8.86 -19.26 11.29
CA TYR A 278 -7.69 -18.96 12.11
C TYR A 278 -7.49 -17.44 12.29
N PRO A 279 -6.96 -17.00 13.45
CA PRO A 279 -6.63 -15.60 13.69
C PRO A 279 -5.56 -15.13 12.70
N LYS A 280 -5.68 -13.88 12.25
CA LYS A 280 -4.78 -13.33 11.22
C LYS A 280 -3.93 -12.25 11.84
N GLN A 281 -2.67 -12.14 11.43
CA GLN A 281 -1.84 -11.02 11.83
C GLN A 281 -2.43 -9.70 11.31
N LYS A 282 -2.38 -8.64 12.13
CA LYS A 282 -2.98 -7.33 11.82
C LYS A 282 -2.26 -6.68 10.65
N HIS A 283 -3.01 -6.11 9.71
CA HIS A 283 -2.43 -5.36 8.60
C HIS A 283 -1.69 -4.10 9.07
N LEU A 284 -0.51 -3.87 8.49
CA LEU A 284 0.22 -2.61 8.68
C LEU A 284 -0.42 -1.50 7.87
N MET A 285 -0.42 -0.30 8.45
CA MET A 285 -0.81 0.94 7.81
C MET A 285 0.44 1.67 7.29
N VAL A 286 0.23 2.58 6.35
CA VAL A 286 1.31 3.35 5.72
C VAL A 286 1.18 4.82 6.05
N ARG A 287 2.28 5.44 6.46
CA ARG A 287 2.43 6.90 6.43
C ARG A 287 2.90 7.32 5.04
N ARG A 288 2.16 8.25 4.44
CA ARG A 288 2.41 8.76 3.09
C ARG A 288 3.11 10.10 3.15
N SER A 289 4.12 10.30 2.32
CA SER A 289 4.68 11.60 2.00
C SER A 289 4.20 12.05 0.62
N GLN A 290 4.21 13.36 0.41
CA GLN A 290 3.69 13.99 -0.80
C GLN A 290 4.76 14.87 -1.45
N ARG A 291 4.97 14.68 -2.76
CA ARG A 291 5.85 15.51 -3.59
C ARG A 291 5.11 16.20 -4.72
N CYS A 292 5.54 17.40 -5.08
CA CYS A 292 5.04 18.10 -6.25
C CYS A 292 5.39 17.31 -7.53
N LYS A 293 4.43 17.05 -8.42
CA LYS A 293 4.71 16.37 -9.69
C LYS A 293 5.61 17.16 -10.65
N GLU A 294 5.59 18.50 -10.59
CA GLU A 294 6.38 19.34 -11.51
C GLU A 294 7.82 19.53 -11.06
N CYS A 295 8.08 19.67 -9.76
CA CYS A 295 9.42 20.01 -9.25
C CYS A 295 9.99 18.98 -8.27
N GLU A 296 9.27 17.90 -7.98
CA GLU A 296 9.68 16.78 -7.11
C GLU A 296 10.05 17.16 -5.66
N HIS A 297 9.82 18.41 -5.27
CA HIS A 297 10.03 18.88 -3.91
C HIS A 297 8.92 18.39 -2.98
N ASN A 298 9.30 18.08 -1.75
CA ASN A 298 8.40 17.62 -0.70
C ASN A 298 7.42 18.73 -0.32
N LEU A 299 6.13 18.40 -0.30
CA LEU A 299 5.04 19.26 0.14
C LEU A 299 4.57 18.88 1.54
N CYS A 300 4.49 17.59 1.82
CA CYS A 300 4.11 17.09 3.12
C CYS A 300 4.95 15.87 3.46
N LYS A 301 5.53 15.87 4.66
CA LYS A 301 6.26 14.75 5.22
C LYS A 301 5.92 14.61 6.70
N PRO A 302 5.18 13.57 7.11
CA PRO A 302 4.91 13.31 8.52
C PRO A 302 6.19 12.96 9.30
N GLU A 303 6.16 13.08 10.62
CA GLU A 303 7.20 12.50 11.45
C GLU A 303 7.13 10.97 11.46
N PHE A 304 8.28 10.35 11.76
CA PHE A 304 8.43 8.90 11.77
C PHE A 304 7.67 8.23 12.93
N ASN A 305 7.48 8.92 14.05
CA ASN A 305 6.78 8.37 15.21
C ASN A 305 5.28 8.16 14.89
N PRO A 306 4.75 6.92 14.95
CA PRO A 306 3.35 6.63 14.67
C PRO A 306 2.34 7.33 15.59
N SER A 307 2.73 7.67 16.81
CA SER A 307 1.89 8.42 17.77
C SER A 307 1.94 9.94 17.56
N SER A 308 2.87 10.44 16.75
CA SER A 308 3.01 11.87 16.50
C SER A 308 2.05 12.35 15.42
N ILE A 309 1.38 13.47 15.69
CA ILE A 309 0.57 14.25 14.75
C ILE A 309 1.38 15.32 14.02
N LYS A 310 2.67 15.47 14.36
CA LYS A 310 3.52 16.51 13.80
C LYS A 310 4.05 16.14 12.41
N PHE A 311 4.35 17.17 11.65
CA PHE A 311 4.92 17.06 10.32
C PHE A 311 6.34 17.63 10.32
N LYS A 312 7.27 16.90 9.71
CA LYS A 312 8.62 17.41 9.44
C LYS A 312 8.59 18.51 8.36
N ILE A 313 7.72 18.33 7.37
CA ILE A 313 7.45 19.32 6.31
C ILE A 313 5.93 19.42 6.18
N GLN A 314 5.38 20.63 6.30
CA GLN A 314 3.96 20.90 6.14
C GLN A 314 3.76 22.12 5.25
N LEU A 315 3.42 21.87 3.99
CA LEU A 315 3.07 22.90 3.01
C LEU A 315 1.60 22.76 2.60
N GLY A 316 0.70 22.73 3.59
CA GLY A 316 -0.74 22.68 3.36
C GLY A 316 -1.27 24.02 2.85
N GLY A 317 -2.21 24.01 1.92
CA GLY A 317 -2.76 25.22 1.30
C GLY A 317 -3.29 26.23 2.32
N MET A 318 -3.97 25.74 3.36
CA MET A 318 -4.52 26.57 4.45
C MET A 318 -3.49 27.43 5.18
N GLN A 319 -2.22 27.03 5.19
CA GLN A 319 -1.17 27.74 5.91
C GLN A 319 -0.53 28.86 5.08
N TYR A 320 -0.76 28.91 3.77
CA TYR A 320 -0.09 29.85 2.86
C TYR A 320 -1.04 30.66 1.98
N CYS A 321 -2.29 30.22 1.84
CA CYS A 321 -3.28 30.88 0.99
C CYS A 321 -4.33 31.58 1.86
N PRO A 322 -4.91 32.70 1.41
CA PRO A 322 -5.96 33.39 2.14
C PRO A 322 -7.14 32.44 2.37
N ILE A 323 -7.53 32.30 3.63
CA ILE A 323 -8.69 31.49 4.01
C ILE A 323 -9.91 32.37 3.85
N LEU A 324 -10.81 31.93 2.99
CA LEU A 324 -12.10 32.55 2.78
C LEU A 324 -13.16 31.78 3.56
N GLN A 325 -14.07 32.49 4.20
CA GLN A 325 -15.24 31.92 4.87
C GLN A 325 -16.47 32.75 4.54
N ILE A 326 -17.55 32.08 4.14
CA ILE A 326 -18.87 32.71 4.02
C ILE A 326 -19.57 32.53 5.37
N HIS A 327 -19.89 33.63 6.02
CA HIS A 327 -20.76 33.61 7.18
C HIS A 327 -22.20 33.68 6.68
N LYS A 328 -22.99 32.67 7.03
CA LYS A 328 -24.45 32.75 6.87
C LYS A 328 -24.93 33.83 7.83
N ASN A 329 -25.58 34.85 7.29
CA ASN A 329 -26.15 35.90 8.12
C ASN A 329 -27.32 35.27 8.91
N PHE A 330 -27.33 35.39 10.24
CA PHE A 330 -28.34 34.75 11.11
C PHE A 330 -29.79 35.21 10.77
N HIS A 331 -29.95 36.29 10.02
CA HIS A 331 -31.23 36.87 9.66
C HIS A 331 -31.80 36.43 8.30
N ASN A 332 -30.97 36.01 7.33
CA ASN A 332 -31.42 35.56 6.00
C ASN A 332 -30.82 34.20 5.66
N THR A 333 -31.54 33.13 6.01
CA THR A 333 -31.19 31.75 5.66
C THR A 333 -31.53 31.38 4.21
N HIS A 334 -32.29 32.22 3.52
CA HIS A 334 -32.76 31.98 2.16
C HIS A 334 -32.14 33.00 1.21
N LEU A 335 -31.51 32.48 0.15
CA LEU A 335 -31.11 33.27 -1.00
C LEU A 335 -32.36 33.44 -1.88
N TYR A 336 -32.79 34.66 -2.12
CA TYR A 336 -33.93 34.95 -2.98
C TYR A 336 -33.46 35.15 -4.42
N HIS A 337 -34.19 34.57 -5.37
CA HIS A 337 -33.90 34.70 -6.80
C HIS A 337 -34.24 36.13 -7.27
N ASP A 338 -33.37 36.73 -8.07
CA ASP A 338 -33.47 38.12 -8.57
C ASP A 338 -33.50 39.23 -7.50
N GLU A 339 -33.11 38.92 -6.27
CA GLU A 339 -32.93 39.91 -5.19
C GLU A 339 -31.46 40.05 -4.78
N GLU A 340 -31.09 41.24 -4.30
CA GLU A 340 -29.77 41.48 -3.73
C GLU A 340 -29.62 40.75 -2.39
N ASN A 341 -28.84 39.68 -2.40
CA ASN A 341 -28.55 38.89 -1.21
C ASN A 341 -27.26 39.38 -0.55
N GLU A 342 -27.33 39.81 0.71
CA GLU A 342 -26.15 40.20 1.49
C GLU A 342 -25.40 38.96 2.00
N VAL A 343 -24.11 38.87 1.67
CA VAL A 343 -23.23 37.79 2.11
C VAL A 343 -21.99 38.38 2.78
N ILE A 344 -21.70 37.93 4.01
CA ILE A 344 -20.50 38.33 4.73
C ILE A 344 -19.37 37.36 4.37
N LEU A 345 -18.38 37.85 3.62
CA LEU A 345 -17.17 37.13 3.30
C LEU A 345 -16.04 37.56 4.25
N SER A 346 -15.58 36.62 5.08
CA SER A 346 -14.38 36.81 5.89
C SER A 346 -13.16 36.34 5.12
N VAL A 347 -12.12 37.19 5.06
CA VAL A 347 -10.82 36.89 4.47
C VAL A 347 -9.77 36.90 5.57
N THR A 348 -9.19 35.74 5.86
CA THR A 348 -8.13 35.61 6.85
C THR A 348 -6.80 35.34 6.17
N ASN A 349 -5.82 36.21 6.41
CA ASN A 349 -4.44 35.98 6.01
C ASN A 349 -3.75 35.07 7.05
N PRO A 350 -3.35 33.83 6.70
CA PRO A 350 -2.67 32.95 7.65
C PRO A 350 -1.18 33.29 7.85
N LEU A 351 -0.62 34.24 7.09
CA LEU A 351 0.78 34.61 7.13
C LEU A 351 1.00 35.92 7.89
N ASP A 352 2.14 36.04 8.57
CA ASP A 352 2.57 37.29 9.23
C ASP A 352 2.97 38.40 8.24
N THR A 353 3.09 38.06 6.95
CA THR A 353 3.44 39.00 5.88
C THR A 353 2.20 39.62 5.26
N VAL A 354 2.30 40.89 4.85
CA VAL A 354 1.22 41.60 4.14
C VAL A 354 0.82 40.85 2.86
N MET A 355 -0.47 40.55 2.74
CA MET A 355 -1.08 39.90 1.59
C MET A 355 -2.01 40.88 0.88
N ASN A 356 -1.79 41.08 -0.42
CA ASN A 356 -2.66 41.91 -1.24
C ASN A 356 -3.72 41.02 -1.89
N VAL A 357 -4.98 41.25 -1.56
CA VAL A 357 -6.13 40.53 -2.13
C VAL A 357 -6.88 41.49 -3.05
N SER A 358 -7.14 41.07 -4.29
CA SER A 358 -7.93 41.83 -5.26
C SER A 358 -9.05 40.94 -5.77
N PHE A 359 -10.28 41.44 -5.74
CA PHE A 359 -11.43 40.78 -6.35
C PHE A 359 -11.52 41.18 -7.82
N THR A 360 -11.67 40.22 -8.72
CA THR A 360 -11.72 40.45 -10.17
C THR A 360 -13.02 39.91 -10.73
N LYS A 361 -13.73 40.70 -11.53
CA LYS A 361 -14.98 40.25 -12.17
C LYS A 361 -14.73 38.98 -12.99
N THR A 362 -15.54 37.95 -12.76
CA THR A 362 -15.38 36.67 -13.41
C THR A 362 -15.88 36.71 -14.85
N VAL A 363 -15.07 36.17 -15.76
CA VAL A 363 -15.23 36.35 -17.22
C VAL A 363 -16.14 35.28 -17.83
N ASN A 364 -16.44 34.18 -17.12
CA ASN A 364 -17.19 33.04 -17.65
C ASN A 364 -18.52 32.84 -16.91
N GLU A 365 -19.56 33.55 -17.32
CA GLU A 365 -20.94 33.37 -16.84
C GLU A 365 -21.50 31.97 -17.14
N ASP A 366 -21.01 31.31 -18.19
CA ASP A 366 -21.53 30.01 -18.65
C ASP A 366 -21.14 28.84 -17.73
N LEU A 367 -19.95 28.88 -17.10
CA LEU A 367 -19.54 27.86 -16.14
C LEU A 367 -20.36 27.97 -14.84
N ALA A 368 -20.69 29.20 -14.44
CA ALA A 368 -21.49 29.46 -13.24
C ALA A 368 -22.93 28.94 -13.37
N LYS A 369 -23.54 29.12 -14.55
CA LYS A 369 -24.90 28.64 -14.84
C LYS A 369 -25.00 27.12 -15.00
N ALA A 370 -23.97 26.47 -15.56
CA ALA A 370 -23.99 25.02 -15.79
C ALA A 370 -23.70 24.17 -14.53
N THR A 371 -22.99 24.72 -13.54
CA THR A 371 -22.48 23.96 -12.39
C THR A 371 -22.98 24.44 -11.03
N GLY A 372 -23.75 25.54 -10.98
CA GLY A 372 -24.15 26.17 -9.72
C GLY A 372 -22.98 26.81 -8.95
N LEU A 373 -21.83 27.03 -9.63
CA LEU A 373 -20.63 27.60 -9.03
C LEU A 373 -20.61 29.12 -9.22
N VAL A 374 -20.72 29.90 -8.14
CA VAL A 374 -20.46 31.35 -8.23
C VAL A 374 -18.94 31.55 -8.17
N ILE A 375 -18.35 31.93 -9.31
CA ILE A 375 -16.92 32.27 -9.37
C ILE A 375 -16.81 33.74 -8.96
N ILE A 376 -16.00 34.04 -7.95
CA ILE A 376 -15.73 35.41 -7.43
C ILE A 376 -14.36 35.88 -7.86
#